data_AF-A0A0S4KRW0-F1
#
_entry.id   AF-A0A0S4KRW0-F1
#
_cell.length_a   1.000
_cell.length_b   1.000
_cell.length_c   1.000
_cell.angle_alpha   90.00
_cell.angle_beta   90.00
_cell.angle_gamma   90.00
#
_symmetry.space_group_name_H-M   'P 1'
#
loop_
_entity.id
_entity.type
_entity.pdbx_description
1 polymer ?
#
loop_
_entity_poly.entity_id
_entity_poly.type
_entity_poly.pdbx_seq_one_letter_code
_entity_poly.pdbx_strand_id
1 'polypeptide(L)'
;MRPMRRRHTKPKERRRTISLQTKRLFWPPVMTCVWLALCPPCKEIASAATPVLEKNRPASAQSAGRAGPSVGSAMAVLATLEQAGVLPPEGTKEADRVIRSTIQIQSLFMKSDDPAVRNFLQRAVANKAEDRTEQRLAEFGATGWTAEVLEALADAATVASSDELRLLSPGLASFNLSTEDFQRFMQLIKDGERALASRGRTFGEIFADQRKMMPGATAR
;
A
#
# COMPACT_ATOMS: atom_id res chain seq x y z
N MET A 1 74.13 -20.82 -10.28
CA MET A 1 73.77 -21.75 -9.18
C MET A 1 73.58 -20.90 -7.92
N ARG A 2 72.45 -20.79 -7.21
CA ARG A 2 71.19 -21.52 -7.05
C ARG A 2 70.04 -20.49 -6.89
N PRO A 3 68.80 -20.77 -7.34
CA PRO A 3 67.67 -19.87 -7.11
C PRO A 3 67.06 -20.08 -5.72
N MET A 4 66.90 -19.01 -4.95
CA MET A 4 66.15 -19.00 -3.69
C MET A 4 64.64 -18.99 -3.99
N ARG A 5 64.01 -20.17 -3.97
CA ARG A 5 62.55 -20.33 -3.96
C ARG A 5 62.00 -19.80 -2.63
N ARG A 6 61.49 -18.56 -2.60
CA ARG A 6 60.51 -18.16 -1.57
C ARG A 6 59.15 -18.73 -1.94
N ARG A 7 58.78 -19.84 -1.29
CA ARG A 7 57.38 -20.25 -1.14
C ARG A 7 56.83 -19.52 0.08
N HIS A 8 55.82 -18.68 -0.10
CA HIS A 8 54.85 -18.33 0.94
C HIS A 8 53.53 -18.00 0.27
N THR A 9 52.67 -19.03 0.16
CA THR A 9 51.43 -19.20 0.95
C THR A 9 50.35 -18.19 0.56
N LYS A 10 49.52 -18.57 -0.41
CA LYS A 10 48.22 -17.94 -0.66
C LYS A 10 47.40 -17.95 0.64
N PRO A 11 46.75 -16.84 1.02
CA PRO A 11 45.79 -16.86 2.11
C PRO A 11 44.61 -17.76 1.72
N LYS A 12 44.35 -18.73 2.60
CA LYS A 12 43.29 -19.73 2.50
C LYS A 12 41.95 -19.01 2.60
N GLU A 13 41.26 -19.00 1.46
CA GLU A 13 39.88 -18.58 1.27
C GLU A 13 38.95 -19.19 2.33
N ARG A 14 38.63 -18.42 3.37
CA ARG A 14 37.51 -18.70 4.27
C ARG A 14 36.25 -18.13 3.63
N ARG A 15 35.70 -18.86 2.65
CA ARG A 15 34.27 -18.79 2.33
C ARG A 15 33.53 -19.24 3.59
N ARG A 16 33.10 -18.27 4.41
CA ARG A 16 31.98 -18.49 5.32
C ARG A 16 30.77 -18.65 4.43
N THR A 17 30.44 -19.89 4.11
CA THR A 17 29.11 -20.30 3.71
C THR A 17 28.18 -19.95 4.86
N ILE A 18 27.65 -18.72 4.85
CA ILE A 18 26.48 -18.37 5.63
C ILE A 18 25.34 -19.14 4.96
N SER A 19 25.03 -20.30 5.55
CA SER A 19 23.79 -21.01 5.33
C SER A 19 22.67 -20.06 5.74
N LEU A 20 22.17 -19.27 4.79
CA LEU A 20 20.88 -18.60 4.89
C LEU A 20 19.84 -19.72 4.79
N GLN A 21 19.62 -20.38 5.93
CA GLN A 21 18.41 -21.12 6.22
C GLN A 21 17.24 -20.24 5.83
N THR A 22 16.72 -20.53 4.64
CA THR A 22 15.57 -19.93 4.03
C THR A 22 14.37 -20.38 4.83
N LYS A 23 14.11 -19.73 5.97
CA LYS A 23 12.80 -19.77 6.61
C LYS A 23 11.86 -18.96 5.74
N ARG A 24 11.37 -19.64 4.69
CA ARG A 24 10.11 -19.32 4.03
C ARG A 24 9.05 -19.31 5.13
N LEU A 25 8.69 -18.13 5.65
CA LEU A 25 7.34 -17.93 6.16
C LEU A 25 6.43 -17.87 4.94
N PHE A 26 6.17 -19.07 4.48
CA PHE A 26 5.14 -19.46 3.54
C PHE A 26 3.82 -19.18 4.25
N TRP A 27 3.19 -18.03 3.99
CA TRP A 27 1.79 -17.85 4.35
C TRP A 27 1.00 -18.85 3.48
N PRO A 28 0.32 -19.86 4.08
CA PRO A 28 -0.34 -20.90 3.30
C PRO A 28 -1.56 -20.36 2.54
N PRO A 29 -1.88 -20.91 1.36
CA PRO A 29 -3.09 -20.58 0.63
C PRO A 29 -4.25 -21.41 1.18
N VAL A 30 -4.73 -21.11 2.39
CA VAL A 30 -6.00 -21.65 2.91
C VAL A 30 -6.48 -20.74 4.05
N MET A 31 -7.21 -19.69 3.71
CA MET A 31 -8.15 -19.08 4.64
C MET A 31 -9.47 -18.79 3.93
N THR A 32 -9.93 -19.79 3.20
CA THR A 32 -11.31 -19.94 2.75
C THR A 32 -11.92 -21.04 3.63
N CYS A 33 -13.07 -20.75 4.23
CA CYS A 33 -13.91 -21.66 5.03
C CYS A 33 -13.48 -21.91 6.48
N VAL A 34 -13.72 -20.95 7.38
CA VAL A 34 -14.43 -21.20 8.66
C VAL A 34 -15.02 -19.86 9.09
N TRP A 35 -16.30 -19.60 8.82
CA TRP A 35 -17.15 -18.73 9.67
C TRP A 35 -18.65 -18.89 9.34
N LEU A 36 -19.05 -20.08 8.87
CA LEU A 36 -20.45 -20.48 8.68
C LEU A 36 -20.61 -21.89 9.23
N ALA A 37 -20.83 -21.99 10.55
CA ALA A 37 -21.59 -23.05 11.21
C ALA A 37 -21.42 -22.94 12.73
N LEU A 38 -22.30 -22.20 13.39
CA LEU A 38 -22.97 -22.65 14.63
C LEU A 38 -23.97 -21.58 15.08
N CYS A 39 -25.24 -21.76 14.72
CA CYS A 39 -26.34 -21.10 15.39
C CYS A 39 -27.46 -22.16 15.55
N PRO A 40 -27.65 -22.75 16.74
CA PRO A 40 -28.78 -23.63 16.98
C PRO A 40 -30.07 -22.81 17.14
N PRO A 41 -31.24 -23.32 16.69
CA PRO A 41 -32.51 -22.62 16.86
C PRO A 41 -33.03 -22.84 18.28
N CYS A 42 -32.90 -21.85 19.15
CA CYS A 42 -33.61 -21.83 20.43
C CYS A 42 -34.85 -20.93 20.33
N LYS A 43 -35.98 -21.57 20.61
CA LYS A 43 -37.35 -21.06 20.64
C LYS A 43 -37.53 -19.95 21.69
N GLU A 44 -38.21 -18.90 21.27
CA GLU A 44 -39.33 -18.20 21.92
C GLU A 44 -39.59 -18.53 23.41
N ILE A 45 -39.32 -17.55 24.31
CA ILE A 45 -40.12 -17.29 25.52
C ILE A 45 -40.16 -15.77 25.77
N ALA A 46 -41.34 -15.30 26.14
CA ALA A 46 -41.79 -13.92 26.27
C ALA A 46 -41.25 -13.11 27.47
N SER A 47 -41.35 -11.78 27.30
CA SER A 47 -41.73 -10.74 28.28
C SER A 47 -40.85 -10.50 29.52
N ALA A 48 -40.24 -9.31 29.61
CA ALA A 48 -40.65 -8.24 30.54
C ALA A 48 -39.56 -7.15 30.73
N ALA A 49 -40.03 -5.89 30.72
CA ALA A 49 -39.52 -4.71 31.44
C ALA A 49 -38.11 -4.11 31.13
N THR A 50 -38.19 -2.81 30.86
CA THR A 50 -37.24 -1.71 30.57
C THR A 50 -36.24 -1.34 31.70
N PRO A 51 -35.45 -0.24 31.62
CA PRO A 51 -34.46 0.18 30.61
C PRO A 51 -33.15 0.76 31.26
N VAL A 52 -31.93 0.48 30.79
CA VAL A 52 -30.75 1.30 31.15
C VAL A 52 -29.70 1.32 30.04
N LEU A 53 -29.45 2.53 29.52
CA LEU A 53 -28.18 3.10 29.05
C LEU A 53 -27.34 2.31 28.02
N GLU A 54 -27.37 2.74 26.76
CA GLU A 54 -26.15 3.01 25.98
C GLU A 54 -26.57 3.81 24.72
N LYS A 55 -26.13 5.06 24.64
CA LYS A 55 -26.42 5.95 23.51
C LYS A 55 -25.67 5.47 22.27
N ASN A 56 -26.40 4.72 21.43
CA ASN A 56 -26.05 4.24 20.10
C ASN A 56 -25.00 5.08 19.35
N ARG A 57 -23.77 4.55 19.28
CA ARG A 57 -22.89 4.72 18.11
C ARG A 57 -23.48 3.84 17.00
N PRO A 58 -23.90 4.37 15.83
CA PRO A 58 -24.24 3.48 14.74
C PRO A 58 -22.94 2.81 14.28
N ALA A 59 -22.78 1.55 14.66
CA ALA A 59 -22.02 0.59 13.89
C ALA A 59 -22.64 0.61 12.48
N SER A 60 -22.00 1.32 11.54
CA SER A 60 -22.30 1.12 10.14
C SER A 60 -21.90 -0.30 9.84
N ALA A 61 -22.91 -1.16 9.73
CA ALA A 61 -22.80 -2.52 9.27
C ALA A 61 -21.90 -2.52 8.03
N GLN A 62 -20.72 -3.13 8.17
CA GLN A 62 -19.89 -3.46 7.03
C GLN A 62 -20.75 -4.32 6.12
N SER A 63 -21.20 -3.73 5.03
CA SER A 63 -21.79 -4.46 3.92
C SER A 63 -20.75 -5.47 3.47
N ALA A 64 -20.94 -6.74 3.82
CA ALA A 64 -20.25 -7.89 3.25
C ALA A 64 -20.69 -8.09 1.79
N GLY A 65 -20.65 -7.03 1.00
CA GLY A 65 -20.93 -6.97 -0.43
C GLY A 65 -19.62 -6.64 -1.14
N ARG A 66 -19.10 -7.63 -1.88
CA ARG A 66 -18.03 -7.55 -2.90
C ARG A 66 -17.22 -6.24 -2.86
N ALA A 67 -16.10 -6.25 -2.12
CA ALA A 67 -15.19 -5.10 -2.06
C ALA A 67 -14.86 -4.60 -3.49
N GLY A 68 -15.16 -3.31 -3.75
CA GLY A 68 -15.02 -2.71 -5.07
C GLY A 68 -13.56 -2.60 -5.54
N PRO A 69 -13.32 -2.34 -6.85
CA PRO A 69 -11.96 -2.26 -7.43
C PRO A 69 -10.98 -1.38 -6.65
N SER A 70 -11.45 -0.24 -6.14
CA SER A 70 -10.62 0.72 -5.37
C SER A 70 -10.16 0.17 -4.02
N VAL A 71 -10.88 -0.79 -3.42
CA VAL A 71 -10.40 -1.46 -2.19
C VAL A 71 -9.27 -2.42 -2.56
N GLY A 72 -9.43 -3.17 -3.66
CA GLY A 72 -8.40 -4.09 -4.13
C GLY A 72 -7.11 -3.40 -4.55
N SER A 73 -7.18 -2.20 -5.13
CA SER A 73 -5.98 -1.40 -5.45
C SER A 73 -5.24 -0.93 -4.20
N ALA A 74 -5.95 -0.45 -3.18
CA ALA A 74 -5.34 -0.06 -1.90
C ALA A 74 -4.64 -1.24 -1.21
N MET A 75 -5.29 -2.42 -1.21
CA MET A 75 -4.69 -3.65 -0.68
C MET A 75 -3.45 -4.08 -1.47
N ALA A 76 -3.47 -3.93 -2.79
CA ALA A 76 -2.32 -4.22 -3.63
C ALA A 76 -1.12 -3.31 -3.32
N VAL A 77 -1.36 -2.03 -2.99
CA VAL A 77 -0.29 -1.12 -2.53
C VAL A 77 0.35 -1.64 -1.25
N LEU A 78 -0.46 -1.96 -0.24
CA LEU A 78 0.04 -2.45 1.03
C LEU A 78 0.86 -3.73 0.86
N ALA A 79 0.33 -4.70 0.09
CA ALA A 79 1.05 -5.95 -0.19
C ALA A 79 2.35 -5.73 -0.99
N THR A 80 2.40 -4.72 -1.86
CA THR A 80 3.62 -4.35 -2.60
C THR A 80 4.69 -3.80 -1.65
N LEU A 81 4.30 -2.91 -0.74
CA LEU A 81 5.20 -2.35 0.27
C LEU A 81 5.67 -3.40 1.29
N GLU A 82 4.82 -4.37 1.61
CA GLU A 82 5.18 -5.53 2.42
C GLU A 82 6.26 -6.36 1.73
N GLN A 83 6.09 -6.69 0.44
CA GLN A 83 7.11 -7.42 -0.33
C GLN A 83 8.42 -6.64 -0.46
N ALA A 84 8.35 -5.32 -0.58
CA ALA A 84 9.53 -4.47 -0.56
C ALA A 84 10.25 -4.52 0.81
N GLY A 85 9.55 -4.86 1.89
CA GLY A 85 10.08 -4.93 3.24
C GLY A 85 10.28 -3.55 3.87
N VAL A 86 9.46 -2.57 3.46
CA VAL A 86 9.55 -1.17 3.90
C VAL A 86 8.43 -0.77 4.85
N LEU A 87 7.43 -1.65 5.04
CA LEU A 87 6.37 -1.39 6.01
C LEU A 87 6.93 -1.37 7.45
N PRO A 88 6.40 -0.49 8.31
CA PRO A 88 6.68 -0.55 9.73
C PRO A 88 6.16 -1.87 10.33
N PRO A 89 6.69 -2.31 11.48
CA PRO A 89 6.25 -3.54 12.13
C PRO A 89 4.73 -3.54 12.38
N GLU A 90 4.09 -4.69 12.14
CA GLU A 90 2.66 -4.87 12.38
C GLU A 90 2.28 -4.60 13.86
N GLY A 91 1.06 -4.11 14.07
CA GLY A 91 0.56 -3.76 15.41
C GLY A 91 1.14 -2.47 15.99
N THR A 92 2.00 -1.76 15.25
CA THR A 92 2.47 -0.42 15.63
C THR A 92 1.50 0.66 15.16
N LYS A 93 1.48 1.80 15.88
CA LYS A 93 0.70 2.97 15.47
C LYS A 93 1.09 3.49 14.07
N GLU A 94 2.34 3.28 13.66
CA GLU A 94 2.81 3.68 12.34
C GLU A 94 2.26 2.76 11.24
N ALA A 95 2.14 1.45 11.48
CA ALA A 95 1.46 0.54 10.55
C ALA A 95 -0.01 0.94 10.34
N ASP A 96 -0.73 1.24 11.44
CA ASP A 96 -2.10 1.73 11.36
C ASP A 96 -2.21 3.06 10.59
N ARG A 97 -1.20 3.93 10.74
CA ARG A 97 -1.11 5.20 10.01
C ARG A 97 -0.94 4.96 8.51
N VAL A 98 -0.05 4.05 8.10
CA VAL A 98 0.16 3.69 6.68
C VAL A 98 -1.12 3.12 6.05
N ILE A 99 -1.82 2.23 6.73
CA ILE A 99 -3.08 1.65 6.25
C ILE A 99 -4.12 2.75 6.02
N ARG A 100 -4.32 3.65 7.00
CA ARG A 100 -5.24 4.79 6.87
C ARG A 100 -4.84 5.72 5.73
N SER A 101 -3.57 6.15 5.68
CA SER A 101 -3.05 7.04 4.65
C SER A 101 -3.26 6.47 3.25
N THR A 102 -3.01 5.18 3.04
CA THR A 102 -3.19 4.52 1.73
C THR A 102 -4.63 4.66 1.22
N ILE A 103 -5.62 4.48 2.09
CA ILE A 103 -7.05 4.54 1.75
C ILE A 103 -7.51 6.00 1.61
N GLN A 104 -7.11 6.87 2.54
CA GLN A 104 -7.52 8.27 2.58
C GLN A 104 -6.92 9.06 1.42
N ILE A 105 -5.63 8.85 1.10
CA ILE A 105 -4.96 9.52 -0.02
C ILE A 105 -5.55 9.04 -1.36
N GLN A 106 -5.92 7.77 -1.48
CA GLN A 106 -6.65 7.31 -2.67
C GLN A 106 -7.98 8.04 -2.80
N SER A 107 -8.74 8.13 -1.70
CA SER A 107 -10.03 8.82 -1.67
C SER A 107 -9.89 10.31 -1.99
N LEU A 108 -8.85 10.97 -1.46
CA LEU A 108 -8.50 12.36 -1.74
C LEU A 108 -8.36 12.60 -3.24
N PHE A 109 -7.47 11.86 -3.90
CA PHE A 109 -7.21 12.09 -5.32
C PHE A 109 -8.36 11.65 -6.23
N MET A 110 -9.18 10.69 -5.80
CA MET A 110 -10.34 10.24 -6.58
C MET A 110 -11.57 11.14 -6.43
N LYS A 111 -11.74 11.81 -5.28
CA LYS A 111 -13.02 12.46 -4.91
C LYS A 111 -12.91 13.94 -4.57
N SER A 112 -11.70 14.49 -4.45
CA SER A 112 -11.53 15.90 -4.11
C SER A 112 -11.85 16.81 -5.29
N ASP A 113 -12.66 17.83 -5.02
CA ASP A 113 -12.88 18.96 -5.92
C ASP A 113 -11.87 20.10 -5.72
N ASP A 114 -10.95 19.96 -4.75
CA ASP A 114 -9.91 20.96 -4.48
C ASP A 114 -9.01 21.17 -5.72
N PRO A 115 -8.92 22.41 -6.27
CA PRO A 115 -8.15 22.67 -7.47
C PRO A 115 -6.65 22.39 -7.32
N ALA A 116 -6.07 22.61 -6.13
CA ALA A 116 -4.63 22.37 -5.91
C ALA A 116 -4.33 20.87 -5.95
N VAL A 117 -5.17 20.05 -5.31
CA VAL A 117 -5.06 18.58 -5.34
C VAL A 117 -5.20 18.04 -6.77
N ARG A 118 -6.21 18.50 -7.51
CA ARG A 118 -6.45 18.07 -8.90
C ARG A 118 -5.30 18.48 -9.83
N ASN A 119 -4.84 19.73 -9.73
CA ASN A 119 -3.72 20.23 -10.53
C ASN A 119 -2.40 19.52 -10.19
N PHE A 120 -2.19 19.16 -8.92
CA PHE A 120 -1.02 18.40 -8.50
C PHE A 120 -1.02 17.00 -9.12
N LEU A 121 -2.14 16.27 -9.03
CA LEU A 121 -2.29 14.96 -9.66
C LEU A 121 -2.09 15.02 -11.18
N GLN A 122 -2.75 15.97 -11.85
CA GLN A 122 -2.66 16.10 -13.30
C GLN A 122 -1.22 16.38 -13.76
N ARG A 123 -0.51 17.31 -13.10
CA ARG A 123 0.91 17.59 -13.42
C ARG A 123 1.81 16.40 -13.13
N ALA A 124 1.61 15.73 -11.99
CA ALA A 124 2.41 14.56 -11.62
C ALA A 124 2.32 13.47 -12.70
N VAL A 125 1.09 13.14 -13.13
CA VAL A 125 0.87 12.14 -14.17
C VAL A 125 1.38 12.63 -15.52
N ALA A 126 1.11 13.88 -15.91
CA ALA A 126 1.56 14.44 -17.19
C ALA A 126 3.08 14.39 -17.35
N ASN A 127 3.84 14.75 -16.31
CA ASN A 127 5.30 14.73 -16.32
C ASN A 127 5.88 13.32 -16.50
N LYS A 128 5.12 12.26 -16.20
CA LYS A 128 5.53 10.85 -16.33
C LYS A 128 4.88 10.15 -17.53
N ALA A 129 3.94 10.79 -18.22
CA ALA A 129 2.97 10.13 -19.09
C ALA A 129 2.46 11.01 -20.23
N GLU A 130 3.32 11.83 -20.85
CA GLU A 130 2.91 12.90 -21.79
C GLU A 130 1.77 12.47 -22.74
N ASP A 131 1.86 11.29 -23.37
CA ASP A 131 0.87 10.81 -24.35
C ASP A 131 -0.33 10.02 -23.79
N ARG A 132 -0.36 9.68 -22.49
CA ARG A 132 -1.40 8.81 -21.88
C ARG A 132 -1.98 9.36 -20.59
N THR A 133 -1.83 10.65 -20.34
CA THR A 133 -2.28 11.31 -19.09
C THR A 133 -3.76 11.07 -18.82
N GLU A 134 -4.63 11.38 -19.79
CA GLU A 134 -6.09 11.23 -19.63
C GLU A 134 -6.49 9.78 -19.37
N GLN A 135 -5.90 8.84 -20.11
CA GLN A 135 -6.15 7.41 -19.92
C GLN A 135 -5.77 6.96 -18.51
N ARG A 136 -4.57 7.34 -18.02
CA ARG A 136 -4.10 6.96 -16.68
C ARG A 136 -4.97 7.56 -15.57
N LEU A 137 -5.41 8.80 -15.72
CA LEU A 137 -6.32 9.44 -14.77
C LEU A 137 -7.71 8.79 -14.78
N ALA A 138 -8.22 8.40 -15.96
CA ALA A 138 -9.48 7.69 -16.08
C ALA A 138 -9.41 6.29 -15.44
N GLU A 139 -8.34 5.54 -15.68
CA GLU A 139 -8.10 4.24 -15.06
C GLU A 139 -8.01 4.35 -13.53
N PHE A 140 -7.31 5.38 -13.04
CA PHE A 140 -7.23 5.68 -11.62
C PHE A 140 -8.61 6.00 -11.01
N GLY A 141 -9.39 6.86 -11.66
CA GLY A 141 -10.75 7.20 -11.22
C GLY A 141 -11.70 5.99 -11.21
N ALA A 142 -11.53 5.04 -12.13
CA ALA A 142 -12.38 3.85 -12.23
C ALA A 142 -11.96 2.72 -11.27
N THR A 143 -10.66 2.51 -11.07
CA THR A 143 -10.14 1.30 -10.43
C THR A 143 -9.33 1.55 -9.16
N GLY A 144 -9.08 2.81 -8.81
CA GLY A 144 -8.20 3.22 -7.71
C GLY A 144 -6.73 3.22 -8.12
N TRP A 145 -5.81 3.00 -7.16
CA TRP A 145 -4.37 3.05 -7.42
C TRP A 145 -3.91 2.23 -8.62
N THR A 146 -3.03 2.84 -9.41
CA THR A 146 -2.15 2.19 -10.38
C THR A 146 -0.70 2.48 -10.01
N ALA A 147 0.23 1.64 -10.44
CA ALA A 147 1.65 1.85 -10.15
C ALA A 147 2.13 3.17 -10.76
N GLU A 148 1.72 3.47 -11.99
CA GLU A 148 2.11 4.67 -12.72
C GLU A 148 1.69 5.95 -11.99
N VAL A 149 0.48 5.97 -11.41
CA VAL A 149 0.00 7.14 -10.67
C VAL A 149 0.71 7.26 -9.31
N LEU A 150 0.94 6.15 -8.61
CA LEU A 150 1.69 6.16 -7.34
C LEU A 150 3.11 6.67 -7.53
N GLU A 151 3.82 6.12 -8.50
CA GLU A 151 5.20 6.52 -8.76
C GLU A 151 5.25 7.96 -9.29
N ALA A 152 4.30 8.39 -10.14
CA ALA A 152 4.21 9.78 -10.60
C ALA A 152 3.99 10.77 -9.45
N LEU A 153 3.07 10.47 -8.53
CA LEU A 153 2.83 11.29 -7.34
C LEU A 153 4.03 11.30 -6.41
N ALA A 154 4.70 10.17 -6.22
CA ALA A 154 5.89 10.07 -5.38
C ALA A 154 7.07 10.87 -5.95
N ASP A 155 7.27 10.81 -7.28
CA ASP A 155 8.25 11.62 -8.00
C ASP A 155 7.94 13.12 -7.85
N ALA A 156 6.69 13.52 -8.09
CA ALA A 156 6.24 14.90 -7.96
C ALA A 156 6.41 15.43 -6.51
N ALA A 157 6.04 14.63 -5.51
CA ALA A 157 6.17 15.01 -4.10
C ALA A 157 7.63 15.16 -3.66
N THR A 158 8.56 14.43 -4.28
CA THR A 158 10.00 14.52 -3.98
C THR A 158 10.61 15.84 -4.45
N VAL A 159 10.12 16.38 -5.57
CA VAL A 159 10.64 17.63 -6.17
C VAL A 159 9.82 18.86 -5.80
N ALA A 160 8.61 18.67 -5.26
CA ALA A 160 7.73 19.76 -4.86
C ALA A 160 8.35 20.60 -3.74
N SER A 161 8.22 21.93 -3.86
CA SER A 161 8.63 22.85 -2.80
C SER A 161 7.72 22.74 -1.57
N SER A 162 8.21 23.18 -0.41
CA SER A 162 7.40 23.25 0.82
C SER A 162 6.15 24.11 0.66
N ASP A 163 6.21 25.16 -0.17
CA ASP A 163 5.06 26.03 -0.43
C ASP A 163 4.03 25.33 -1.32
N GLU A 164 4.47 24.59 -2.35
CA GLU A 164 3.60 23.79 -3.20
C GLU A 164 2.87 22.71 -2.39
N LEU A 165 3.57 22.02 -1.49
CA LEU A 165 2.96 21.02 -0.62
C LEU A 165 2.02 21.66 0.42
N ARG A 166 2.27 22.90 0.84
CA ARG A 166 1.36 23.64 1.72
C ARG A 166 0.05 23.98 1.02
N LEU A 167 0.05 24.21 -0.30
CA LEU A 167 -1.17 24.45 -1.07
C LEU A 167 -2.12 23.24 -1.06
N LEU A 168 -1.62 22.03 -0.82
CA LEU A 168 -2.45 20.82 -0.71
C LEU A 168 -3.19 20.72 0.63
N SER A 169 -2.81 21.51 1.63
CA SER A 169 -3.31 21.38 3.01
C SER A 169 -4.84 21.43 3.14
N PRO A 170 -5.57 22.34 2.45
CA PRO A 170 -7.03 22.39 2.54
C PRO A 170 -7.68 21.08 2.03
N GLY A 171 -7.25 20.59 0.87
CA GLY A 171 -7.71 19.33 0.31
C GLY A 171 -7.38 18.14 1.21
N LEU A 172 -6.14 18.05 1.70
CA LEU A 172 -5.71 17.00 2.63
C LEU A 172 -6.56 16.97 3.92
N ALA A 173 -6.80 18.14 4.51
CA ALA A 173 -7.57 18.27 5.74
C ALA A 173 -9.01 17.74 5.59
N SER A 174 -9.64 17.92 4.42
CA SER A 174 -10.99 17.40 4.15
C SER A 174 -11.08 15.87 4.20
N PHE A 175 -9.96 15.16 4.08
CA PHE A 175 -9.87 13.70 4.19
C PHE A 175 -9.21 13.23 5.50
N ASN A 176 -9.03 14.12 6.49
CA ASN A 176 -8.32 13.89 7.75
C ASN A 176 -6.84 13.50 7.54
N LEU A 177 -6.17 14.17 6.60
CA LEU A 177 -4.74 14.02 6.35
C LEU A 177 -4.02 15.34 6.61
N SER A 178 -2.78 15.24 7.09
CA SER A 178 -1.83 16.35 7.10
C SER A 178 -0.89 16.29 5.89
N THR A 179 -0.19 17.39 5.61
CA THR A 179 0.91 17.41 4.63
C THR A 179 2.00 16.39 4.98
N GLU A 180 2.25 16.19 6.28
CA GLU A 180 3.21 15.19 6.75
C GLU A 180 2.75 13.76 6.43
N ASP A 181 1.46 13.44 6.61
CA ASP A 181 0.90 12.12 6.25
C ASP A 181 1.12 11.82 4.76
N PHE A 182 0.85 12.82 3.93
CA PHE A 182 1.05 12.72 2.48
C PHE A 182 2.53 12.51 2.15
N GLN A 183 3.42 13.36 2.67
CA GLN A 183 4.86 13.25 2.42
C GLN A 183 5.44 11.91 2.88
N ARG A 184 5.09 11.45 4.08
CA ARG A 184 5.53 10.16 4.60
C ARG A 184 5.06 9.01 3.72
N PHE A 185 3.81 9.04 3.28
CA PHE A 185 3.28 8.01 2.38
C PHE A 185 4.00 8.01 1.03
N MET A 186 4.23 9.18 0.42
CA MET A 186 4.99 9.29 -0.84
C MET A 186 6.44 8.82 -0.67
N GLN A 187 7.08 9.15 0.45
CA GLN A 187 8.43 8.66 0.75
C GLN A 187 8.47 7.13 0.89
N LEU A 188 7.45 6.54 1.51
CA LEU A 188 7.32 5.10 1.64
C LEU A 188 7.20 4.40 0.26
N ILE A 189 6.50 5.01 -0.71
CA ILE A 189 6.48 4.52 -2.09
C ILE A 189 7.90 4.56 -2.70
N LYS A 190 8.64 5.67 -2.56
CA LYS A 190 10.02 5.78 -3.07
C LYS A 190 10.96 4.76 -2.42
N ASP A 191 10.81 4.50 -1.13
CA ASP A 191 11.61 3.50 -0.44
C ASP A 191 11.26 2.08 -0.93
N GLY A 192 9.97 1.81 -1.20
CA GLY A 192 9.51 0.60 -1.85
C GLY A 192 10.12 0.39 -3.23
N GLU A 193 10.10 1.42 -4.08
CA GLU A 193 10.73 1.41 -5.42
C GLU A 193 12.23 1.07 -5.33
N ARG A 194 12.97 1.75 -4.45
CA ARG A 194 14.42 1.53 -4.26
C ARG A 194 14.71 0.13 -3.74
N ALA A 195 13.94 -0.35 -2.77
CA ALA A 195 14.11 -1.67 -2.19
C ALA A 195 13.87 -2.78 -3.23
N LEU A 196 12.83 -2.65 -4.06
CA LEU A 196 12.55 -3.61 -5.14
C LEU A 196 13.60 -3.54 -6.26
N ALA A 197 14.01 -2.34 -6.65
CA ALA A 197 15.03 -2.14 -7.67
C ALA A 197 16.36 -2.79 -7.27
N SER A 198 16.74 -2.73 -5.99
CA SER A 198 17.93 -3.42 -5.47
C SER A 198 17.89 -4.95 -5.63
N ARG A 199 16.70 -5.52 -5.84
CA ARG A 199 16.44 -6.95 -6.08
C ARG A 199 16.14 -7.26 -7.55
N GLY A 200 16.33 -6.29 -8.45
CA GLY A 200 16.07 -6.44 -9.89
C GLY A 200 14.60 -6.55 -10.25
N ARG A 201 13.70 -6.01 -9.43
CA ARG A 201 12.25 -5.96 -9.66
C ARG A 201 11.77 -4.52 -9.70
N THR A 202 10.69 -4.25 -10.42
CA THR A 202 10.06 -2.92 -10.44
C THR A 202 8.86 -2.86 -9.51
N PHE A 203 8.50 -1.66 -9.04
CA PHE A 203 7.30 -1.47 -8.23
C PHE A 203 6.04 -1.85 -9.01
N GLY A 204 5.95 -1.41 -10.27
CA GLY A 204 4.86 -1.79 -11.18
C GLY A 204 4.67 -3.29 -11.38
N GLU A 205 5.75 -4.07 -11.54
CA GLU A 205 5.65 -5.53 -11.64
C GLU A 205 5.00 -6.17 -10.41
N ILE A 206 5.51 -5.83 -9.22
CA ILE A 206 5.03 -6.40 -7.97
C ILE A 206 3.59 -5.95 -7.70
N PHE A 207 3.30 -4.67 -7.93
CA PHE A 207 1.96 -4.12 -7.80
C PHE A 207 0.95 -4.83 -8.71
N ALA A 208 1.29 -5.04 -9.98
CA ALA A 208 0.42 -5.73 -10.92
C ALA A 208 0.17 -7.19 -10.49
N ASP A 209 1.19 -7.89 -9.99
CA ASP A 209 1.05 -9.24 -9.47
C ASP A 209 0.18 -9.28 -8.20
N GLN A 210 0.34 -8.33 -7.28
CA GLN A 210 -0.55 -8.21 -6.12
C GLN A 210 -1.98 -7.91 -6.55
N ARG A 211 -2.17 -6.98 -7.49
CA ARG A 211 -3.49 -6.54 -7.91
C ARG A 211 -4.35 -7.67 -8.45
N LYS A 212 -3.75 -8.62 -9.19
CA LYS A 212 -4.42 -9.83 -9.73
C LYS A 212 -5.01 -10.73 -8.64
N MET A 213 -4.42 -10.72 -7.45
CA MET A 213 -4.87 -11.53 -6.32
C MET A 213 -5.94 -10.82 -5.45
N MET A 214 -6.22 -9.54 -5.74
CA MET A 214 -7.11 -8.72 -4.92
C MET A 214 -8.52 -8.57 -5.53
N PRO A 215 -9.55 -8.33 -4.71
CA PRO A 215 -10.92 -8.10 -5.19
C PRO A 215 -11.03 -7.00 -6.26
N GLY A 216 -11.97 -7.16 -7.18
CA GLY A 216 -12.20 -6.19 -8.25
C GLY A 216 -11.02 -6.04 -9.21
N ALA A 217 -10.10 -7.01 -9.27
CA ALA A 217 -9.17 -7.12 -10.38
C ALA A 217 -9.99 -7.40 -11.65
N THR A 218 -9.85 -6.56 -12.66
CA THR A 218 -10.38 -6.88 -13.98
C THR A 218 -9.63 -8.12 -14.46
N ALA A 219 -10.33 -9.25 -14.51
CA ALA A 219 -9.90 -10.41 -15.26
C ALA A 219 -9.84 -9.96 -16.73
N ARG A 220 -8.66 -9.55 -17.19
CA ARG A 220 -8.34 -9.40 -18.60
C ARG A 220 -7.25 -10.40 -18.92
#